data_AF-A0AAW1Q608-F1
#
_entry.id   AF-A0AAW1Q608-F1
#
_cell.length_a   1.000
_cell.length_b   1.000
_cell.length_c   1.000
_cell.angle_alpha   90.00
_cell.angle_beta   90.00
_cell.angle_gamma   90.00
#
_symmetry.space_group_name_H-M   'P 1'
#
loop_
_entity.id
_entity.type
_entity.pdbx_description
1 polymer ?
#
loop_
_entity_poly.entity_id
_entity_poly.type
_entity_poly.pdbx_seq_one_letter_code
_entity_poly.pdbx_strand_id
1 'polypeptide(L)'
;MAPFLANKTAMPGSWKWMLYGDDDTVFFPDNVLKLVESLDHTMPYFISDAIWYPQMQDGKEVHVHPNPDAPRCLPCGYAANVSGIRRSGFNAMPACPCTVEAACYMDNLGAFDRANSCSWAKAGLGGWYFIHGGSGAILSWGLMQLRSFEDIEAQVRAKTWFGSGDSVLTETVAVQMGILPTDPGFGVQHPNMRAFDPGWQGPRQHQHSSEDDDTEDWGNDPVGVLVRYAGEDVEVPFAEKRAMAGSVPEEHQAAVYLHRRLSELWQRYAKHRHL
;
A
#
# COMPACT_ATOMS: atom_id res chain seq x y z
N MET A 1 -2.43 0.79 -15.32
CA MET A 1 -2.14 -0.18 -16.41
C MET A 1 -0.69 -0.65 -16.48
N ALA A 2 0.30 0.18 -16.07
CA ALA A 2 1.72 -0.17 -16.19
C ALA A 2 2.08 -1.59 -15.69
N PRO A 3 1.53 -2.10 -14.56
CA PRO A 3 1.82 -3.48 -14.13
C PRO A 3 1.48 -4.56 -15.16
N PHE A 4 0.32 -4.47 -15.80
CA PHE A 4 -0.12 -5.45 -16.80
C PHE A 4 0.70 -5.37 -18.08
N LEU A 5 1.08 -4.16 -18.51
CA LEU A 5 1.98 -3.97 -19.65
C LEU A 5 3.37 -4.53 -19.35
N ALA A 6 3.88 -4.29 -18.14
CA ALA A 6 5.14 -4.84 -17.68
C ALA A 6 5.09 -6.37 -17.63
N ASN A 7 4.02 -6.99 -17.11
CA ASN A 7 3.85 -8.44 -17.15
C ASN A 7 3.89 -9.00 -18.59
N LYS A 8 3.28 -8.29 -19.55
CA LYS A 8 3.27 -8.69 -20.96
C LYS A 8 4.63 -8.56 -21.64
N THR A 9 5.38 -7.50 -21.34
CA THR A 9 6.58 -7.12 -22.11
C THR A 9 7.90 -7.45 -21.41
N ALA A 10 7.95 -7.40 -20.09
CA ALA A 10 9.17 -7.61 -19.29
C ALA A 10 9.29 -9.07 -18.84
N MET A 11 9.63 -9.94 -19.80
CA MET A 11 9.90 -11.38 -19.59
C MET A 11 8.79 -12.13 -18.83
N PRO A 12 7.66 -12.45 -19.51
CA PRO A 12 6.57 -13.21 -18.90
C PRO A 12 7.06 -14.50 -18.24
N GLY A 13 6.73 -14.68 -16.96
CA GLY A 13 7.07 -15.89 -16.20
C GLY A 13 8.48 -15.91 -15.58
N SER A 14 9.28 -14.85 -15.71
CA SER A 14 10.60 -14.76 -15.07
C SER A 14 10.58 -14.16 -13.65
N TRP A 15 9.40 -13.84 -13.13
CA TRP A 15 9.22 -13.12 -11.86
C TRP A 15 8.06 -13.72 -11.06
N LYS A 16 8.10 -13.56 -9.74
CA LYS A 16 7.08 -14.06 -8.81
C LYS A 16 6.24 -12.95 -8.19
N TRP A 17 6.89 -11.83 -7.91
CA TRP A 17 6.32 -10.66 -7.27
C TRP A 17 6.75 -9.41 -8.05
N MET A 18 5.83 -8.47 -8.20
CA MET A 18 6.08 -7.16 -8.79
C MET A 18 5.86 -6.10 -7.71
N LEU A 19 6.82 -5.18 -7.58
CA LEU A 19 6.70 -4.01 -6.72
C LEU A 19 6.13 -2.86 -7.56
N TYR A 20 5.02 -2.30 -7.11
CA TYR A 20 4.35 -1.16 -7.72
C TYR A 20 4.45 0.02 -6.77
N GLY A 21 4.96 1.15 -7.25
CA GLY A 21 5.08 2.39 -6.47
C GLY A 21 5.40 3.56 -7.41
N ASP A 22 5.34 4.75 -6.87
CA ASP A 22 5.76 5.99 -7.52
C ASP A 22 7.31 6.11 -7.48
N ASP A 23 7.86 7.16 -8.08
CA ASP A 23 9.31 7.39 -8.14
C ASP A 23 9.93 7.82 -6.80
N ASP A 24 9.10 8.13 -5.82
CA ASP A 24 9.43 8.43 -4.42
C ASP A 24 9.09 7.28 -3.45
N THR A 25 8.53 6.17 -3.92
CA THR A 25 8.23 5.00 -3.07
C THR A 25 9.50 4.27 -2.64
N VAL A 26 9.60 3.98 -1.33
CA VAL A 26 10.72 3.23 -0.76
C VAL A 26 10.27 1.83 -0.36
N PHE A 27 10.87 0.82 -0.98
CA PHE A 27 10.70 -0.58 -0.56
C PHE A 27 11.87 -1.04 0.31
N PHE A 28 11.57 -1.78 1.38
CA PHE A 28 12.56 -2.46 2.21
C PHE A 28 12.65 -3.94 1.79
N PRO A 29 13.62 -4.35 0.95
CA PRO A 29 13.58 -5.66 0.31
C PRO A 29 13.55 -6.84 1.28
N ASP A 30 14.23 -6.76 2.41
CA ASP A 30 14.23 -7.84 3.43
C ASP A 30 12.84 -8.02 4.05
N ASN A 31 12.14 -6.92 4.32
CA ASN A 31 10.76 -6.97 4.85
C ASN A 31 9.80 -7.49 3.79
N VAL A 32 9.96 -7.04 2.54
CA VAL A 32 9.18 -7.52 1.41
C VAL A 32 9.36 -9.03 1.26
N LEU A 33 10.61 -9.52 1.24
CA LEU A 33 10.93 -10.94 1.15
C LEU A 33 10.33 -11.73 2.30
N LYS A 34 10.49 -11.27 3.54
CA LYS A 34 9.90 -11.90 4.73
C LYS A 34 8.38 -11.94 4.68
N LEU A 35 7.74 -10.92 4.12
CA LEU A 35 6.29 -10.88 3.93
C LEU A 35 5.84 -11.91 2.88
N VAL A 36 6.54 -11.99 1.75
CA VAL A 36 6.11 -12.82 0.62
C VAL A 36 6.63 -14.27 0.66
N GLU A 37 7.60 -14.60 1.50
CA GLU A 37 8.23 -15.92 1.54
C GLU A 37 7.25 -17.05 1.86
N SER A 38 6.25 -16.77 2.69
CA SER A 38 5.21 -17.73 3.08
C SER A 38 3.99 -17.72 2.16
N LEU A 39 3.94 -16.81 1.19
CA LEU A 39 2.79 -16.63 0.31
C LEU A 39 3.00 -17.37 -1.01
N ASP A 40 1.94 -18.04 -1.49
CA ASP A 40 1.94 -18.66 -2.81
C ASP A 40 1.76 -17.60 -3.90
N HIS A 41 2.86 -17.23 -4.56
CA HIS A 41 2.86 -16.29 -5.69
C HIS A 41 1.93 -16.66 -6.86
N THR A 42 1.46 -17.91 -6.96
CA THR A 42 0.48 -18.32 -7.99
C THR A 42 -0.96 -17.97 -7.63
N MET A 43 -1.22 -17.63 -6.37
CA MET A 43 -2.49 -17.07 -5.92
C MET A 43 -2.57 -15.57 -6.27
N PRO A 44 -3.77 -15.01 -6.54
CA PRO A 44 -3.89 -13.62 -7.00
C PRO A 44 -3.89 -12.64 -5.83
N TYR A 45 -2.71 -12.37 -5.29
CA TYR A 45 -2.50 -11.39 -4.24
C TYR A 45 -2.31 -9.99 -4.82
N PHE A 46 -3.07 -9.05 -4.26
CA PHE A 46 -2.87 -7.62 -4.39
C PHE A 46 -2.58 -7.09 -2.98
N ILE A 47 -1.33 -6.79 -2.64
CA ILE A 47 -0.92 -6.53 -1.24
C ILE A 47 -0.62 -5.04 -1.05
N SER A 48 -1.29 -4.41 -0.07
CA SER A 48 -0.98 -3.05 0.41
C SER A 48 -1.65 -2.84 1.78
N ASP A 49 -1.03 -2.08 2.68
CA ASP A 49 -1.65 -1.59 3.93
C ASP A 49 -2.06 -0.11 3.85
N ALA A 50 -1.79 0.56 2.72
CA ALA A 50 -2.10 1.95 2.48
C ALA A 50 -3.30 2.09 1.54
N ILE A 51 -4.50 2.07 2.10
CA ILE A 51 -5.76 2.15 1.35
C ILE A 51 -6.44 3.47 1.69
N TRP A 52 -6.73 4.27 0.66
CA TRP A 52 -7.64 5.41 0.73
C TRP A 52 -9.05 4.91 1.00
N TYR A 53 -9.74 5.57 1.92
CA TYR A 53 -11.15 5.29 2.21
C TYR A 53 -11.83 6.49 2.85
N PRO A 54 -13.12 6.77 2.53
CA PRO A 54 -13.88 7.81 3.22
C PRO A 54 -14.13 7.44 4.67
N GLN A 55 -14.06 8.45 5.54
CA GLN A 55 -14.40 8.41 6.95
C GLN A 55 -15.23 9.65 7.31
N MET A 56 -16.17 9.50 8.23
CA MET A 56 -16.88 10.67 8.78
C MET A 56 -16.10 11.25 9.95
N GLN A 57 -15.71 12.52 9.86
CA GLN A 57 -15.04 13.29 10.91
C GLN A 57 -15.81 14.60 11.13
N ASP A 58 -16.30 14.81 12.36
CA ASP A 58 -17.08 16.00 12.75
C ASP A 58 -18.27 16.31 11.82
N GLY A 59 -18.93 15.26 11.30
CA GLY A 59 -20.08 15.37 10.42
C GLY A 59 -19.75 15.68 8.96
N LYS A 60 -18.47 15.70 8.58
CA LYS A 60 -18.00 15.79 7.20
C LYS A 60 -17.36 14.48 6.76
N GLU A 61 -17.47 14.16 5.48
CA GLU A 61 -16.69 13.08 4.89
C GLU A 61 -15.28 13.60 4.63
N VAL A 62 -14.28 12.86 5.12
CA VAL A 62 -12.86 13.06 4.83
C VAL A 62 -12.31 11.79 4.21
N HIS A 63 -11.39 11.93 3.26
CA HIS A 63 -10.71 10.79 2.64
C HIS A 63 -9.36 10.64 3.31
N VAL A 64 -9.11 9.48 3.90
CA VAL A 64 -7.87 9.26 4.66
C VAL A 64 -7.14 8.04 4.17
N HIS A 65 -5.81 8.03 4.28
CA HIS A 65 -5.01 6.83 4.12
C HIS A 65 -3.82 6.83 5.10
N PRO A 66 -3.37 5.65 5.54
CA PRO A 66 -4.13 4.42 5.52
C PRO A 66 -5.36 4.58 6.42
N ASN A 67 -6.52 4.30 5.86
CA ASN A 67 -7.74 4.30 6.65
C ASN A 67 -7.90 2.92 7.29
N PRO A 68 -8.02 2.76 8.61
CA PRO A 68 -8.27 1.46 9.26
C PRO A 68 -9.67 0.88 8.96
N ASP A 69 -10.62 1.68 8.50
CA ASP A 69 -11.98 1.29 8.16
C ASP A 69 -12.12 0.75 6.73
N ALA A 70 -11.07 0.86 5.91
CA ALA A 70 -11.10 0.35 4.54
C ALA A 70 -11.31 -1.18 4.52
N PRO A 71 -12.24 -1.70 3.68
CA PRO A 71 -12.35 -3.12 3.41
C PRO A 71 -11.02 -3.75 2.99
N ARG A 72 -10.67 -4.89 3.60
CA ARG A 72 -9.45 -5.64 3.29
C ARG A 72 -9.52 -7.06 3.84
N CYS A 73 -8.58 -7.91 3.46
CA CYS A 73 -8.37 -9.21 4.11
C CYS A 73 -6.94 -9.34 4.61
N LEU A 74 -6.70 -10.33 5.47
CA LEU A 74 -5.35 -10.72 5.87
C LEU A 74 -4.84 -11.87 5.00
N PRO A 75 -3.51 -12.08 4.87
CA PRO A 75 -2.95 -13.23 4.21
C PRO A 75 -3.31 -14.54 4.92
N CYS A 76 -3.19 -15.65 4.22
CA CYS A 76 -3.49 -16.97 4.77
C CYS A 76 -2.31 -17.49 5.55
N GLY A 77 -2.60 -18.30 6.57
CA GLY A 77 -1.59 -18.69 7.54
C GLY A 77 -1.08 -17.52 8.39
N TYR A 78 -1.69 -16.34 8.27
CA TYR A 78 -1.41 -15.20 9.12
C TYR A 78 -1.93 -15.48 10.54
N ALA A 79 -1.04 -16.03 11.37
CA ALA A 79 -1.33 -16.49 12.73
C ALA A 79 -0.84 -15.50 13.79
N ALA A 80 -0.98 -14.20 13.52
CA ALA A 80 -0.58 -13.21 14.50
C ALA A 80 -1.59 -13.16 15.65
N ASN A 81 -1.08 -13.16 16.89
CA ASN A 81 -1.90 -13.03 18.07
C ASN A 81 -2.43 -11.59 18.19
N VAL A 82 -3.61 -11.35 17.61
CA VAL A 82 -4.30 -10.06 17.64
C VAL A 82 -5.18 -9.88 18.89
N SER A 83 -5.13 -10.79 19.87
CA SER A 83 -6.04 -10.77 21.04
C SER A 83 -5.83 -9.57 22.00
N GLY A 84 -4.77 -8.79 21.84
CA GLY A 84 -4.48 -7.59 22.63
C GLY A 84 -4.58 -6.26 21.88
N ILE A 85 -4.83 -6.29 20.57
CA ILE A 85 -4.91 -5.07 19.75
C ILE A 85 -6.37 -4.66 19.68
N ARG A 86 -6.69 -3.44 20.14
CA ARG A 86 -8.02 -2.85 19.91
C ARG A 86 -8.23 -2.79 18.39
N ARG A 87 -9.11 -3.66 17.88
CA ARG A 87 -9.58 -3.59 16.50
C ARG A 87 -10.50 -2.38 16.36
N SER A 88 -9.93 -1.19 16.21
CA SER A 88 -10.64 -0.07 15.61
C SER A 88 -10.62 -0.28 14.10
N GLY A 89 -11.80 -0.34 13.50
CA GLY A 89 -11.99 -0.37 12.05
C GLY A 89 -12.45 -1.70 11.47
N PHE A 90 -12.10 -1.92 10.20
CA PHE A 90 -12.64 -3.04 9.42
C PHE A 90 -12.18 -4.38 9.99
N ASN A 91 -13.11 -5.32 10.17
CA ASN A 91 -12.80 -6.63 10.74
C ASN A 91 -12.13 -7.56 9.71
N ALA A 92 -10.88 -7.26 9.38
CA ALA A 92 -10.08 -8.07 8.46
C ALA A 92 -9.82 -9.47 9.06
N MET A 93 -10.15 -10.53 8.31
CA MET A 93 -9.76 -11.91 8.62
C MET A 93 -8.96 -12.50 7.46
N PRO A 94 -8.23 -13.61 7.70
CA PRO A 94 -7.54 -14.31 6.63
C PRO A 94 -8.50 -14.76 5.51
N ALA A 95 -8.22 -14.35 4.26
CA ALA A 95 -8.94 -14.82 3.07
C ALA A 95 -8.01 -14.73 1.85
N CYS A 96 -7.76 -15.87 1.19
CA CYS A 96 -6.84 -15.93 0.04
C CYS A 96 -7.46 -16.63 -1.17
N PRO A 97 -7.58 -15.91 -2.30
CA PRO A 97 -7.30 -14.48 -2.40
C PRO A 97 -8.31 -13.64 -1.61
N CYS A 98 -7.98 -12.38 -1.34
CA CYS A 98 -8.95 -11.46 -0.77
C CYS A 98 -9.97 -11.09 -1.84
N THR A 99 -11.15 -11.72 -1.82
CA THR A 99 -12.22 -11.40 -2.78
C THR A 99 -13.19 -10.37 -2.24
N VAL A 100 -13.94 -9.73 -3.13
CA VAL A 100 -15.04 -8.81 -2.76
C VAL A 100 -16.05 -9.52 -1.88
N GLU A 101 -16.43 -10.75 -2.21
CA GLU A 101 -17.39 -11.54 -1.44
C GLU A 101 -16.87 -11.89 -0.06
N ALA A 102 -15.57 -12.24 0.05
CA ALA A 102 -14.92 -12.51 1.31
C ALA A 102 -14.93 -11.25 2.20
N ALA A 103 -14.50 -10.09 1.69
CA ALA A 103 -14.53 -8.84 2.45
C ALA A 103 -15.96 -8.46 2.86
N CYS A 104 -16.92 -8.54 1.94
CA CYS A 104 -18.33 -8.25 2.21
C CYS A 104 -18.92 -9.15 3.32
N TYR A 105 -18.59 -10.44 3.33
CA TYR A 105 -19.01 -11.36 4.39
C TYR A 105 -18.50 -10.93 5.78
N MET A 106 -17.31 -10.31 5.82
CA MET A 106 -16.67 -9.83 7.05
C MET A 106 -17.07 -8.42 7.46
N ASP A 107 -17.76 -7.69 6.57
CA ASP A 107 -18.06 -6.27 6.74
C ASP A 107 -18.90 -5.97 8.00
N ASN A 108 -18.27 -5.33 8.97
CA ASN A 108 -18.89 -4.87 10.21
C ASN A 108 -19.20 -3.37 10.20
N LEU A 109 -18.85 -2.67 9.12
CA LEU A 109 -18.96 -1.22 9.02
C LEU A 109 -20.04 -0.79 8.02
N GLY A 110 -20.61 -1.70 7.25
CA GLY A 110 -21.58 -1.37 6.20
C GLY A 110 -20.90 -0.74 4.98
N ALA A 111 -19.66 -1.16 4.69
CA ALA A 111 -18.97 -0.82 3.45
C ALA A 111 -19.66 -1.39 2.21
N PHE A 112 -20.33 -2.54 2.36
CA PHE A 112 -21.03 -3.26 1.30
C PHE A 112 -22.52 -3.41 1.59
N ASP A 113 -23.33 -3.36 0.54
CA ASP A 113 -24.72 -3.77 0.57
C ASP A 113 -24.82 -5.29 0.40
N ARG A 114 -24.98 -5.98 1.54
CA ARG A 114 -25.14 -7.44 1.59
C ARG A 114 -26.45 -7.91 0.95
N ALA A 115 -27.48 -7.07 0.90
CA ALA A 115 -28.75 -7.43 0.27
C ALA A 115 -28.65 -7.39 -1.25
N ASN A 116 -27.73 -6.58 -1.79
CA ASN A 116 -27.53 -6.39 -3.22
C ASN A 116 -26.19 -6.95 -3.70
N SER A 117 -25.97 -8.25 -3.47
CA SER A 117 -24.82 -9.00 -4.02
C SER A 117 -23.45 -8.36 -3.70
N CYS A 118 -23.29 -7.80 -2.49
CA CYS A 118 -22.04 -7.17 -2.06
C CYS A 118 -21.62 -5.97 -2.93
N SER A 119 -22.59 -5.20 -3.46
CA SER A 119 -22.29 -3.93 -4.10
C SER A 119 -21.73 -2.92 -3.09
N TRP A 120 -20.91 -1.98 -3.53
CA TRP A 120 -20.34 -0.95 -2.67
C TRP A 120 -21.40 0.01 -2.14
N ALA A 121 -21.47 0.18 -0.82
CA ALA A 121 -22.47 1.03 -0.15
C ALA A 121 -21.91 2.38 0.31
N LYS A 122 -20.63 2.44 0.71
CA LYS A 122 -20.00 3.65 1.27
C LYS A 122 -19.07 4.41 0.33
N ALA A 123 -18.37 3.72 -0.56
CA ALA A 123 -17.41 4.33 -1.45
C ALA A 123 -17.52 3.65 -2.81
N GLY A 124 -17.73 4.42 -3.88
CA GLY A 124 -17.58 3.86 -5.23
C GLY A 124 -16.15 3.35 -5.42
N LEU A 125 -15.98 2.17 -6.02
CA LEU A 125 -14.66 1.69 -6.43
C LEU A 125 -13.98 2.73 -7.31
N GLY A 126 -12.74 3.08 -6.98
CA GLY A 126 -11.99 4.11 -7.70
C GLY A 126 -12.38 5.56 -7.35
N GLY A 127 -13.51 5.80 -6.70
CA GLY A 127 -13.86 7.13 -6.18
C GLY A 127 -12.93 7.54 -5.05
N TRP A 128 -12.94 6.75 -3.97
CA TRP A 128 -12.07 6.93 -2.79
C TRP A 128 -11.77 5.61 -2.08
N TYR A 129 -11.90 4.47 -2.77
CA TYR A 129 -11.38 3.18 -2.32
C TYR A 129 -10.32 2.71 -3.32
N PHE A 130 -9.05 2.91 -2.97
CA PHE A 130 -7.91 2.46 -3.76
C PHE A 130 -6.62 2.43 -2.93
N ILE A 131 -5.62 1.65 -3.36
CA ILE A 131 -4.28 1.70 -2.74
C ILE A 131 -3.64 3.07 -2.98
N HIS A 132 -2.82 3.57 -2.07
CA HIS A 132 -2.04 4.78 -2.30
C HIS A 132 -0.81 4.47 -3.16
N GLY A 133 -0.72 5.05 -4.36
CA GLY A 133 0.40 4.89 -5.31
C GLY A 133 1.78 5.08 -4.68
N GLY A 134 2.00 6.22 -4.04
CA GLY A 134 3.28 6.55 -3.39
C GLY A 134 3.67 5.65 -2.20
N SER A 135 2.71 4.98 -1.55
CA SER A 135 3.05 4.01 -0.50
C SER A 135 3.48 2.69 -1.13
N GLY A 136 2.86 2.36 -2.26
CA GLY A 136 3.15 1.19 -3.07
C GLY A 136 2.28 -0.02 -2.75
N ALA A 137 2.52 -1.07 -3.53
CA ALA A 137 1.88 -2.37 -3.42
C ALA A 137 2.78 -3.48 -3.95
N ILE A 138 2.47 -4.72 -3.55
CA ILE A 138 3.07 -5.94 -4.09
C ILE A 138 2.00 -6.71 -4.86
N LEU A 139 2.29 -7.04 -6.11
CA LEU A 139 1.40 -7.79 -7.01
C LEU A 139 1.99 -9.17 -7.25
N SER A 140 1.19 -10.22 -7.06
CA SER A 140 1.64 -11.58 -7.37
C SER A 140 1.62 -11.87 -8.86
N TRP A 141 2.41 -12.86 -9.27
CA TRP A 141 2.34 -13.42 -10.61
C TRP A 141 0.93 -13.93 -10.93
N GLY A 142 0.31 -14.67 -10.01
CA GLY A 142 -1.05 -15.20 -10.15
C GLY A 142 -2.10 -14.13 -10.44
N LEU A 143 -1.99 -12.95 -9.82
CA LEU A 143 -2.90 -11.82 -10.06
C LEU A 143 -2.80 -11.36 -11.52
N MET A 144 -1.57 -11.24 -12.03
CA MET A 144 -1.33 -10.82 -13.40
C MET A 144 -1.73 -11.87 -14.46
N GLN A 145 -2.06 -13.11 -14.06
CA GLN A 145 -2.57 -14.14 -14.96
C GLN A 145 -4.10 -14.18 -15.06
N LEU A 146 -4.84 -13.46 -14.21
CA LEU A 146 -6.30 -13.54 -14.19
C LEU A 146 -6.96 -12.92 -15.43
N ARG A 147 -6.29 -11.96 -16.08
CA ARG A 147 -6.77 -11.25 -17.28
C ARG A 147 -5.61 -10.96 -18.22
N SER A 148 -5.90 -10.92 -19.51
CA SER A 148 -4.93 -10.48 -20.51
C SER A 148 -4.70 -8.96 -20.42
N PHE A 149 -3.56 -8.49 -20.91
CA PHE A 149 -3.33 -7.05 -21.02
C PHE A 149 -4.36 -6.38 -21.92
N GLU A 150 -4.77 -7.04 -23.00
CA GLU A 150 -5.75 -6.55 -23.96
C GLU A 150 -7.12 -6.33 -23.32
N ASP A 151 -7.58 -7.25 -22.47
CA ASP A 151 -8.84 -7.11 -21.75
C ASP A 151 -8.79 -5.90 -20.80
N ILE A 152 -7.67 -5.75 -20.10
CA ILE A 152 -7.44 -4.64 -19.17
C ILE A 152 -7.37 -3.31 -19.93
N GLU A 153 -6.64 -3.26 -21.04
CA GLU A 153 -6.53 -2.08 -21.89
C GLU A 153 -7.90 -1.67 -22.45
N ALA A 154 -8.67 -2.63 -22.97
CA ALA A 154 -10.01 -2.38 -23.48
C ALA A 154 -10.93 -1.80 -22.39
N GLN A 155 -10.89 -2.36 -21.18
CA GLN A 155 -11.67 -1.85 -20.05
C GLN A 155 -11.26 -0.42 -19.69
N VAL A 156 -9.97 -0.14 -19.54
CA VAL A 156 -9.48 1.19 -19.15
C VAL A 156 -9.83 2.22 -20.22
N ARG A 157 -9.74 1.87 -21.51
CA ARG A 157 -10.16 2.75 -22.61
C ARG A 157 -11.66 3.00 -22.65
N ALA A 158 -12.46 2.05 -22.15
CA ALA A 158 -13.92 2.19 -22.09
C ALA A 158 -14.40 3.03 -20.89
N LYS A 159 -13.52 3.37 -19.93
CA LYS A 159 -13.88 4.21 -18.80
C LYS A 159 -14.19 5.64 -19.26
N THR A 160 -15.24 6.21 -18.69
CA THR A 160 -15.69 7.58 -18.96
C THR A 160 -15.23 8.59 -17.92
N TRP A 161 -14.54 8.13 -16.86
CA TRP A 161 -14.08 8.95 -15.75
C TRP A 161 -12.55 8.92 -15.65
N PHE A 162 -11.97 10.00 -15.15
CA PHE A 162 -10.53 10.16 -14.95
C PHE A 162 -10.19 9.97 -13.48
N GLY A 163 -9.29 9.02 -13.20
CA GLY A 163 -8.73 8.79 -11.88
C GLY A 163 -7.21 8.69 -11.93
N SER A 164 -6.59 8.76 -10.75
CA SER A 164 -5.17 8.48 -10.60
C SER A 164 -4.83 7.04 -11.02
N GLY A 165 -3.56 6.77 -11.33
CA GLY A 165 -3.13 5.49 -11.88
C GLY A 165 -3.37 4.30 -10.93
N ASP A 166 -3.18 4.51 -9.64
CA ASP A 166 -3.43 3.60 -8.52
C ASP A 166 -4.93 3.37 -8.28
N SER A 167 -5.75 4.41 -8.45
CA SER A 167 -7.21 4.30 -8.41
C SER A 167 -7.74 3.44 -9.56
N VAL A 168 -7.31 3.73 -10.80
CA VAL A 168 -7.68 2.93 -11.98
C VAL A 168 -7.19 1.49 -11.84
N LEU A 169 -5.97 1.28 -11.31
CA LEU A 169 -5.44 -0.06 -11.03
C LEU A 169 -6.34 -0.82 -10.05
N THR A 170 -6.69 -0.19 -8.91
CA THR A 170 -7.48 -0.83 -7.88
C THR A 170 -8.89 -1.16 -8.37
N GLU A 171 -9.55 -0.21 -9.04
CA GLU A 171 -10.87 -0.43 -9.61
C GLU A 171 -10.83 -1.56 -10.65
N THR A 172 -9.84 -1.57 -11.55
CA THR A 172 -9.70 -2.64 -12.54
C THR A 172 -9.54 -4.01 -11.88
N VAL A 173 -8.67 -4.13 -10.87
CA VAL A 173 -8.47 -5.40 -10.14
C VAL A 173 -9.76 -5.83 -9.43
N ALA A 174 -10.44 -4.91 -8.75
CA ALA A 174 -11.69 -5.21 -8.05
C ALA A 174 -12.83 -5.60 -9.01
N VAL A 175 -13.07 -4.83 -10.07
CA VAL A 175 -14.20 -5.05 -10.99
C VAL A 175 -13.96 -6.23 -11.91
N GLN A 176 -12.75 -6.38 -12.47
CA GLN A 176 -12.49 -7.43 -13.47
C GLN A 176 -12.15 -8.77 -12.85
N MET A 177 -11.58 -8.77 -11.66
CA MET A 177 -11.00 -9.96 -11.04
C MET A 177 -11.68 -10.33 -9.72
N GLY A 178 -12.54 -9.46 -9.18
CA GLY A 178 -13.17 -9.68 -7.88
C GLY A 178 -12.16 -9.67 -6.72
N ILE A 179 -10.96 -9.10 -6.92
CA ILE A 179 -9.87 -9.11 -5.94
C ILE A 179 -9.75 -7.74 -5.26
N LEU A 180 -9.57 -7.74 -3.94
CA LEU A 180 -9.30 -6.57 -3.13
C LEU A 180 -7.89 -6.60 -2.51
N PRO A 181 -7.39 -5.46 -2.03
CA PRO A 181 -6.15 -5.41 -1.28
C PRO A 181 -6.15 -6.38 -0.07
N THR A 182 -5.07 -7.14 0.03
CA THR A 182 -4.67 -7.95 1.17
C THR A 182 -3.72 -7.11 2.02
N ASP A 183 -4.12 -6.81 3.25
CA ASP A 183 -3.30 -6.05 4.18
C ASP A 183 -2.32 -7.01 4.87
N PRO A 184 -1.00 -6.77 4.80
CA PRO A 184 0.01 -7.63 5.46
C PRO A 184 -0.14 -7.72 6.98
N GLY A 185 -1.10 -6.98 7.58
CA GLY A 185 -1.44 -6.96 8.98
C GLY A 185 -0.44 -6.16 9.83
N PHE A 186 0.64 -5.66 9.23
CA PHE A 186 1.63 -4.83 9.88
C PHE A 186 1.04 -3.49 10.32
N GLY A 187 0.35 -2.77 9.42
CA GLY A 187 -0.33 -1.52 9.78
C GLY A 187 -1.43 -1.68 10.84
N VAL A 188 -2.08 -2.86 10.89
CA VAL A 188 -3.09 -3.19 11.89
C VAL A 188 -2.48 -3.47 13.28
N GLN A 189 -1.29 -4.08 13.35
CA GLN A 189 -0.68 -4.53 14.61
C GLN A 189 0.34 -3.57 15.18
N HIS A 190 1.05 -2.92 14.28
CA HIS A 190 2.10 -1.99 14.57
C HIS A 190 1.72 -0.70 13.85
N PRO A 191 0.82 0.13 14.42
CA PRO A 191 0.43 1.39 13.78
C PRO A 191 1.64 2.30 13.48
N ASN A 192 2.76 2.07 14.16
CA ASN A 192 4.03 2.76 13.96
C ASN A 192 4.94 2.11 12.88
N MET A 193 4.60 0.95 12.32
CA MET A 193 5.40 0.27 11.31
C MET A 193 4.49 -0.21 10.18
N ARG A 194 4.60 0.45 9.03
CA ARG A 194 3.87 0.10 7.81
C ARG A 194 4.86 -0.50 6.81
N ALA A 195 4.41 -1.49 6.05
CA ALA A 195 5.27 -2.16 5.06
C ALA A 195 5.54 -1.25 3.86
N PHE A 196 4.71 -0.23 3.69
CA PHE A 196 4.64 0.71 2.59
C PHE A 196 4.66 2.13 3.19
N ASP A 197 5.63 2.96 2.79
CA ASP A 197 5.81 4.34 3.31
C ASP A 197 6.14 5.28 2.13
N PRO A 198 5.33 6.33 1.89
CA PRO A 198 5.53 7.28 0.81
C PRO A 198 6.50 8.42 1.15
N GLY A 199 7.17 8.43 2.32
CA GLY A 199 8.44 9.14 2.41
C GLY A 199 8.45 10.66 2.67
N TRP A 200 7.36 11.31 3.12
CA TRP A 200 7.37 12.77 3.36
C TRP A 200 6.91 13.24 4.77
N GLN A 201 7.64 14.20 5.36
CA GLN A 201 7.34 14.86 6.66
C GLN A 201 7.20 16.39 6.55
N GLY A 202 6.44 16.89 5.57
CA GLY A 202 5.96 18.27 5.68
C GLY A 202 5.06 18.46 6.92
N PRO A 203 4.90 19.68 7.49
CA PRO A 203 3.74 19.96 8.35
C PRO A 203 2.47 19.48 7.64
N ARG A 204 1.42 19.06 8.37
CA ARG A 204 0.10 18.70 7.80
C ARG A 204 -0.32 19.77 6.80
N GLN A 205 0.05 19.57 5.55
CA GLN A 205 -0.39 20.40 4.47
C GLN A 205 -1.64 19.67 4.06
N HIS A 206 -2.80 20.26 4.40
CA HIS A 206 -3.87 20.24 3.41
C HIS A 206 -3.16 20.52 2.09
N GLN A 207 -3.14 19.55 1.18
CA GLN A 207 -2.51 19.78 -0.12
C GLN A 207 -3.15 21.06 -0.63
N HIS A 208 -2.35 22.12 -0.79
CA HIS A 208 -2.82 23.50 -0.95
C HIS A 208 -3.52 23.75 -2.30
N SER A 209 -3.90 22.68 -2.99
CA SER A 209 -4.79 22.67 -4.12
C SER A 209 -6.22 22.82 -3.57
N SER A 210 -7.00 23.75 -4.13
CA SER A 210 -8.41 23.93 -3.78
C SER A 210 -9.30 22.71 -4.11
N GLU A 211 -8.72 21.64 -4.64
CA GLU A 211 -9.41 20.41 -5.03
C GLU A 211 -9.30 19.30 -3.95
N ASP A 212 -8.45 19.48 -2.93
CA ASP A 212 -8.06 18.41 -1.98
C ASP A 212 -8.34 18.74 -0.50
N ASP A 213 -9.18 19.74 -0.20
CA ASP A 213 -9.45 20.24 1.16
C ASP A 213 -9.95 19.14 2.14
N ASP A 214 -10.58 18.08 1.62
CA ASP A 214 -11.14 16.96 2.40
C ASP A 214 -10.25 15.70 2.42
N THR A 215 -9.00 15.78 1.93
CA THR A 215 -8.02 14.69 1.98
C THR A 215 -7.08 14.82 3.18
N GLU A 216 -6.91 13.76 3.96
CA GLU A 216 -5.92 13.70 5.03
C GLU A 216 -4.96 12.51 4.81
N ASP A 217 -3.72 12.84 4.49
CA ASP A 217 -2.64 11.88 4.43
C ASP A 217 -2.11 11.60 5.86
N TRP A 218 -2.41 10.41 6.37
CA TRP A 218 -1.94 9.89 7.66
C TRP A 218 -0.81 8.88 7.48
N GLY A 219 -0.31 8.73 6.25
CA GLY A 219 0.58 7.69 5.73
C GLY A 219 2.01 7.72 6.23
N ASN A 220 2.53 8.90 6.60
CA ASN A 220 3.91 9.22 6.25
C ASN A 220 4.78 9.46 7.48
N ASP A 221 5.83 8.67 7.66
CA ASP A 221 6.82 8.91 8.70
C ASP A 221 8.15 8.20 8.42
N PRO A 222 8.84 8.46 7.30
CA PRO A 222 10.08 7.74 6.98
C PRO A 222 11.17 7.99 8.02
N VAL A 223 11.25 9.20 8.58
CA VAL A 223 12.21 9.56 9.63
C VAL A 223 11.88 8.82 10.91
N GLY A 224 10.62 8.77 11.33
CA GLY A 224 10.23 8.00 12.49
C GLY A 224 10.32 6.50 12.27
N VAL A 225 10.10 5.99 11.05
CA VAL A 225 10.37 4.59 10.69
C VAL A 225 11.85 4.32 10.86
N LEU A 226 12.74 5.18 10.35
CA LEU A 226 14.18 5.05 10.51
C LEU A 226 14.61 5.14 11.98
N VAL A 227 14.07 6.07 12.76
CA VAL A 227 14.33 6.19 14.20
C VAL A 227 13.84 4.95 14.96
N ARG A 228 12.67 4.41 14.60
CA ARG A 228 12.12 3.17 15.18
C ARG A 228 12.93 1.92 14.79
N TYR A 229 13.39 1.85 13.53
CA TYR A 229 14.20 0.74 13.03
C TYR A 229 15.64 0.76 13.54
N ALA A 230 16.18 1.96 13.73
CA ALA A 230 17.54 2.13 14.20
C ALA A 230 17.68 1.86 15.71
N GLY A 231 16.56 1.80 16.46
CA GLY A 231 16.53 1.70 17.90
C GLY A 231 16.84 3.04 18.57
N GLU A 232 16.45 3.20 19.84
CA GLU A 232 16.64 4.44 20.62
C GLU A 232 18.12 4.89 20.73
N ASP A 233 19.07 4.01 20.41
CA ASP A 233 20.52 4.23 20.53
C ASP A 233 21.19 4.84 19.28
N VAL A 234 20.45 5.09 18.18
CA VAL A 234 21.04 5.74 17.01
C VAL A 234 20.78 7.24 17.07
N GLU A 235 21.73 7.95 17.70
CA GLU A 235 21.84 9.39 17.53
C GLU A 235 22.02 9.70 16.04
N VAL A 236 20.98 10.25 15.40
CA VAL A 236 21.12 10.90 14.10
C VAL A 236 22.06 12.10 14.31
N PRO A 237 23.30 12.08 13.77
CA PRO A 237 24.29 13.09 14.12
C PRO A 237 23.77 14.49 13.81
N PHE A 238 23.86 15.38 14.80
CA PHE A 238 23.38 16.77 14.72
C PHE A 238 23.95 17.55 13.51
N ALA A 239 25.06 17.09 12.93
CA ALA A 239 25.66 17.64 11.72
C ALA A 239 24.84 17.36 10.44
N GLU A 240 24.16 16.21 10.32
CA GLU A 240 23.31 15.91 9.15
C GLU A 240 22.00 16.69 9.20
N LYS A 241 21.44 16.97 10.39
CA LYS A 241 20.28 17.87 10.57
C LYS A 241 20.52 19.28 10.03
N ARG A 242 21.78 19.75 10.02
CA ARG A 242 22.15 21.10 9.53
C ARG A 242 22.46 21.12 8.04
N ALA A 243 22.98 20.03 7.48
CA ALA A 243 23.17 19.87 6.04
C ALA A 243 21.83 19.76 5.30
N MET A 244 20.80 19.26 5.98
CA MET A 244 19.44 19.13 5.46
C MET A 244 18.63 20.45 5.41
N ALA A 245 19.11 21.52 6.06
CA ALA A 245 18.45 22.83 6.05
C ALA A 245 18.78 23.71 4.82
N GLY A 246 19.48 23.16 3.82
CA GLY A 246 19.86 23.86 2.58
C GLY A 246 18.80 23.73 1.47
N SER A 247 18.92 24.55 0.42
CA SER A 247 17.99 24.78 -0.71
C SER A 247 17.64 23.58 -1.61
N VAL A 248 17.79 22.36 -1.11
CA VAL A 248 17.46 21.12 -1.81
C VAL A 248 16.13 20.61 -1.23
N PRO A 249 15.14 20.24 -2.06
CA PRO A 249 13.87 19.68 -1.56
C PRO A 249 14.13 18.55 -0.58
N GLU A 250 13.41 18.55 0.55
CA GLU A 250 13.58 17.62 1.67
C GLU A 250 13.45 16.15 1.22
N GLU A 251 12.59 15.89 0.24
CA GLU A 251 12.43 14.59 -0.46
C GLU A 251 13.75 14.07 -1.04
N HIS A 252 14.50 14.93 -1.74
CA HIS A 252 15.77 14.53 -2.33
C HIS A 252 16.81 14.21 -1.25
N GLN A 253 16.75 14.87 -0.10
CA GLN A 253 17.67 14.63 0.99
C GLN A 253 17.35 13.33 1.74
N ALA A 254 16.06 13.05 1.98
CA ALA A 254 15.59 11.81 2.55
C ALA A 254 15.94 10.62 1.63
N ALA A 255 15.69 10.76 0.32
CA ALA A 255 16.06 9.76 -0.67
C ALA A 255 17.57 9.51 -0.73
N VAL A 256 18.40 10.56 -0.69
CA VAL A 256 19.87 10.45 -0.65
C VAL A 256 20.34 9.77 0.63
N TYR A 257 19.76 10.13 1.79
CA TYR A 257 20.07 9.49 3.07
C TYR A 257 19.70 8.00 3.08
N LEU A 258 18.48 7.67 2.63
CA LEU A 258 18.01 6.30 2.48
C LEU A 258 18.88 5.51 1.52
N HIS A 259 19.20 6.06 0.35
CA HIS A 259 20.06 5.43 -0.63
C HIS A 259 21.44 5.11 -0.06
N ARG A 260 22.02 6.04 0.72
CA ARG A 260 23.29 5.84 1.40
C ARG A 260 23.19 4.75 2.48
N ARG A 261 22.17 4.77 3.33
CA ARG A 261 22.01 3.76 4.40
C ARG A 261 21.69 2.38 3.85
N LEU A 262 20.86 2.29 2.82
CA LEU A 262 20.59 1.04 2.10
C LEU A 262 21.86 0.51 1.43
N SER A 263 22.68 1.38 0.84
CA SER A 263 23.98 0.99 0.29
C SER A 263 24.94 0.47 1.36
N GLU A 264 24.99 1.10 2.54
CA GLU A 264 25.79 0.64 3.68
C GLU A 264 25.31 -0.72 4.21
N LEU A 265 24.00 -0.90 4.33
CA LEU A 265 23.38 -2.17 4.75
C LEU A 265 23.64 -3.28 3.72
N TRP A 266 23.49 -2.98 2.43
CA TRP A 266 23.79 -3.91 1.35
C TRP A 266 25.26 -4.33 1.35
N GLN A 267 26.20 -3.39 1.50
CA GLN A 267 27.63 -3.72 1.59
C GLN A 267 27.93 -4.65 2.77
N ARG A 268 27.28 -4.44 3.93
CA ARG A 268 27.41 -5.35 5.07
C ARG A 268 26.83 -6.73 4.76
N TYR A 269 25.66 -6.78 4.13
CA TYR A 269 25.01 -8.03 3.72
C TYR A 269 25.88 -8.84 2.75
N ALA A 270 26.37 -8.20 1.67
CA ALA A 270 27.22 -8.84 0.67
C ALA A 270 28.49 -9.45 1.30
N LYS A 271 29.13 -8.70 2.20
CA LYS A 271 30.32 -9.16 2.95
C LYS A 271 30.07 -10.42 3.78
N HIS A 272 28.87 -10.60 4.33
CA HIS A 272 28.52 -11.76 5.16
C HIS A 272 28.04 -12.98 4.36
N ARG A 273 27.64 -12.82 3.10
CA ARG A 273 27.11 -13.91 2.26
C ARG A 273 28.13 -14.51 1.28
N HIS A 274 29.39 -14.05 1.28
CA HIS A 274 30.40 -14.39 0.27
C HIS A 274 29.90 -14.17 -1.17
N LEU A 275 29.15 -13.08 -1.37
CA LEU A 275 28.81 -12.56 -2.70
C LEU A 275 29.86 -11.56 -3.15
#